data_AF-A0A5J6CC05-F1
#
_entry.id   AF-A0A5J6CC05-F1
#
_cell.length_a   1.000
_cell.length_b   1.000
_cell.length_c   1.000
_cell.angle_alpha   90.00
_cell.angle_beta   90.00
_cell.angle_gamma   90.00
#
_symmetry.space_group_name_H-M   'P 1'
#
loop_
_entity.id
_entity.type
_entity.pdbx_description
1 polymer ?
#
loop_
_entity_poly.entity_id
_entity_poly.type
_entity_poly.pdbx_seq_one_letter_code
_entity_poly.pdbx_strand_id
1 'polypeptide(L)'
;DYQSINLNIRYSDSSIKINDLNKNTNLNDEMDSEYEHFLTNFNTENKYHVHLLNGTMVAAQRFLCCLLENYQNGEGIVVPEKLRPYMNNMDFIPFME
;
A
#
# COMPACT_ATOMS: atom_id res chain seq x y z
N ASP A 1 6.18 -0.04 14.96
CA ASP A 1 5.28 -0.59 13.93
C ASP A 1 5.83 -1.97 13.53
N TYR A 2 4.96 -2.99 13.48
CA TYR A 2 5.35 -4.38 13.13
C TYR A 2 6.02 -4.44 11.75
N GLN A 3 5.61 -3.56 10.82
CA GLN A 3 6.21 -3.42 9.51
C GLN A 3 7.60 -2.76 9.59
N SER A 4 7.76 -1.69 10.36
CA SER A 4 9.08 -1.05 10.51
C SER A 4 10.12 -1.92 11.23
N ILE A 5 9.69 -2.81 12.13
CA ILE A 5 10.56 -3.74 12.86
C ILE A 5 11.00 -4.93 11.99
N ASN A 6 10.10 -5.51 11.18
CA ASN A 6 10.39 -6.74 10.43
C ASN A 6 10.75 -6.54 8.95
N LEU A 7 10.41 -5.40 8.33
CA LEU A 7 10.63 -5.16 6.90
C LEU A 7 11.76 -4.15 6.60
N ASN A 8 12.49 -3.70 7.63
CA ASN A 8 13.57 -2.71 7.50
C ASN A 8 13.16 -1.44 6.73
N ILE A 9 11.87 -1.11 6.80
CA ILE A 9 11.32 0.12 6.20
C ILE A 9 11.59 1.24 7.21
N ARG A 10 12.63 2.02 6.92
CA ARG A 10 12.91 3.26 7.66
C ARG A 10 11.97 4.34 7.19
N TYR A 11 10.88 4.55 7.91
CA TYR A 11 10.15 5.80 7.82
C TYR A 11 11.07 6.92 8.32
N SER A 12 11.31 7.93 7.47
CA SER A 12 11.93 9.18 7.92
C SER A 12 10.96 9.84 8.89
N ASP A 13 11.37 10.00 10.14
CA ASP A 13 10.57 10.70 11.13
C ASP A 13 10.31 12.12 10.60
N SER A 14 9.04 12.46 10.38
CA SER A 14 8.64 13.80 9.90
C SER A 14 8.68 14.84 11.02
N SER A 15 9.04 14.42 12.25
CA SER A 15 9.32 15.32 13.34
C SER A 15 10.57 16.15 13.00
N ILE A 16 10.36 17.37 12.55
CA ILE A 16 11.38 18.42 12.55
C ILE A 16 11.96 18.47 13.96
N LYS A 17 13.25 18.13 14.12
CA LYS A 17 13.93 18.22 15.41
C LYS A 17 14.14 19.70 15.72
N ILE A 18 13.31 20.25 16.60
CA ILE A 18 13.41 21.65 17.07
C ILE A 18 14.75 21.96 17.77
N ASN A 19 15.61 20.96 18.00
CA ASN A 19 16.97 21.20 18.48
C ASN A 19 17.88 21.95 17.48
N ASP A 20 17.54 22.02 16.19
CA ASP A 20 18.37 22.73 15.20
C ASP A 20 18.04 24.23 15.10
N LEU A 21 17.00 24.73 15.79
CA LEU A 21 16.64 26.16 15.79
C LEU A 21 17.22 26.94 16.97
N ASN A 22 17.64 26.26 18.03
CA ASN A 22 17.99 26.89 19.31
C ASN A 22 19.46 27.32 19.43
N LYS A 23 20.07 27.81 18.34
CA LYS A 23 21.46 28.28 18.36
C LYS A 23 21.65 29.78 18.41
N ASN A 24 20.63 30.62 18.20
CA ASN A 24 20.82 32.08 18.28
C ASN A 24 19.51 32.84 18.54
N THR A 25 19.02 32.93 19.78
CA THR A 25 18.30 34.14 20.27
C THR A 25 18.19 34.11 21.79
N ASN A 26 18.69 35.16 22.46
CA ASN A 26 18.47 35.45 23.88
C ASN A 26 17.19 36.28 24.02
N LEU A 27 16.00 35.67 23.96
CA LEU A 27 14.75 36.41 24.10
C LEU A 27 13.70 35.64 24.92
N ASN A 28 13.55 36.07 26.17
CA ASN A 28 12.34 36.08 27.00
C ASN A 28 11.66 34.73 27.34
N ASP A 29 11.99 34.22 28.54
CA ASP A 29 11.51 32.97 29.18
C ASP A 29 9.98 32.82 29.37
N GLU A 30 9.14 33.78 28.96
CA GLU A 30 7.67 33.72 29.14
C GLU A 30 6.91 33.24 27.90
N MET A 31 7.50 33.33 26.70
CA MET A 31 6.84 32.89 25.45
C MET A 31 7.04 31.38 25.16
N ASP A 32 7.82 30.70 26.00
CA ASP A 32 8.18 29.29 25.84
C ASP A 32 7.19 28.33 26.50
N SER A 33 6.52 28.72 27.59
CA SER A 33 5.71 27.75 28.35
C SER A 33 4.44 27.31 27.61
N GLU A 34 3.78 28.20 26.86
CA GLU A 34 2.57 27.88 26.10
C GLU A 34 2.91 27.11 24.82
N TYR A 35 4.02 27.47 24.17
CA TYR A 35 4.51 26.77 22.97
C TYR A 35 5.04 25.36 23.30
N GLU A 36 5.78 25.20 24.40
CA GLU A 36 6.21 23.89 24.92
C GLU A 36 5.01 23.03 25.35
N HIS A 37 3.98 23.64 25.94
CA HIS A 37 2.75 22.93 26.28
C HIS A 37 1.99 22.46 25.03
N PHE A 38 1.93 23.29 23.98
CA PHE A 38 1.37 22.94 22.69
C PHE A 38 2.13 21.79 22.02
N LEU A 39 3.47 21.82 21.99
CA LEU A 39 4.31 20.75 21.43
C LEU A 39 4.18 19.43 22.21
N THR A 40 4.08 19.52 23.54
CA THR A 40 3.86 18.35 24.41
C THR A 40 2.49 17.73 24.13
N ASN A 41 1.43 18.54 24.01
CA ASN A 41 0.08 18.05 23.71
C ASN A 41 -0.03 17.53 22.26
N PHE A 42 0.66 18.14 21.30
CA PHE A 42 0.67 17.71 19.89
C PHE A 42 1.36 16.34 19.69
N ASN A 43 2.35 16.01 20.51
CA ASN A 43 2.95 14.67 20.54
C ASN A 43 2.11 13.65 21.33
N THR A 44 1.17 14.10 22.17
CA THR A 44 0.40 13.25 23.09
C THR A 44 -1.02 12.98 22.58
N GLU A 45 -1.52 13.71 21.59
CA GLU A 45 -2.67 13.25 20.81
C GLU A 45 -2.29 11.91 20.17
N ASN A 46 -2.89 10.81 20.68
CA ASN A 46 -2.67 9.44 20.24
C ASN A 46 -2.49 9.41 18.72
N LYS A 47 -1.25 9.20 18.24
CA LYS A 47 -0.97 8.99 16.82
C LYS A 47 -1.68 7.71 16.40
N TYR A 48 -2.92 7.84 15.94
CA TYR A 48 -3.70 6.74 15.40
C TYR A 48 -3.02 6.27 14.12
N HIS A 49 -2.31 5.16 14.21
CA HIS A 49 -1.72 4.52 13.04
C HIS A 49 -2.83 3.92 12.18
N VAL A 50 -2.77 4.15 10.88
CA VAL A 50 -3.68 3.51 9.93
C VAL A 50 -3.36 2.03 9.81
N HIS A 51 -4.40 1.21 9.72
CA HIS A 51 -4.24 -0.20 9.37
C HIS A 51 -4.13 -0.34 7.85
N LEU A 52 -3.09 -1.04 7.38
CA LEU A 52 -2.88 -1.35 5.97
C LEU A 52 -3.25 -2.81 5.71
N LEU A 53 -4.07 -3.06 4.69
CA LEU A 53 -4.41 -4.40 4.21
C LEU A 53 -3.95 -4.54 2.76
N ASN A 54 -3.46 -5.73 2.41
CA ASN A 54 -3.18 -6.11 1.04
C ASN A 54 -3.84 -7.46 0.72
N GLY A 55 -4.11 -7.70 -0.55
CA GLY A 55 -4.73 -8.93 -1.04
C GLY A 55 -4.51 -9.10 -2.53
N THR A 56 -4.19 -10.32 -2.96
CA THR A 56 -4.00 -10.63 -4.37
C THR A 56 -5.37 -10.66 -5.07
N MET A 57 -5.61 -9.74 -6.00
CA MET A 57 -6.81 -9.77 -6.82
C MET A 57 -6.78 -10.95 -7.80
N VAL A 58 -5.74 -11.02 -8.64
CA VAL A 58 -5.52 -12.12 -9.59
C VAL A 58 -4.02 -12.38 -9.74
N ALA A 59 -3.59 -13.60 -9.45
CA ALA A 59 -2.24 -14.07 -9.80
C ALA A 59 -2.25 -14.63 -11.22
N ALA A 60 -1.97 -13.80 -12.22
CA ALA A 60 -2.20 -14.09 -13.64
C ALA A 60 -1.71 -15.47 -14.10
N GLN A 61 -0.47 -15.85 -13.74
CA GLN A 61 0.10 -17.14 -14.15
C GLN A 61 -0.68 -18.33 -13.60
N ARG A 62 -1.05 -18.30 -12.30
CA ARG A 62 -1.81 -19.39 -11.66
C ARG A 62 -3.25 -19.42 -12.15
N PHE A 63 -3.85 -18.25 -12.31
CA PHE A 63 -5.21 -18.12 -12.84
C PHE A 63 -5.30 -18.67 -14.26
N LEU A 64 -4.29 -18.41 -15.11
CA LEU A 64 -4.26 -18.93 -16.47
C LEU A 64 -4.26 -20.47 -16.48
N CYS A 65 -3.48 -21.14 -15.65
CA CYS A 65 -3.50 -22.61 -15.56
C CYS A 65 -4.89 -23.14 -15.23
N CYS A 66 -5.53 -22.60 -14.18
CA CYS A 66 -6.88 -23.02 -13.80
C CYS A 66 -7.90 -22.75 -14.91
N LEU A 67 -7.78 -21.62 -15.61
CA LEU A 67 -8.68 -21.28 -16.71
C LEU A 67 -8.54 -22.27 -17.86
N LEU A 68 -7.32 -22.58 -18.28
CA LEU A 68 -7.06 -23.54 -19.37
C LEU A 68 -7.58 -24.94 -19.01
N GLU A 69 -7.35 -25.40 -17.79
CA GLU A 69 -7.78 -26.73 -17.34
C GLU A 69 -9.31 -26.87 -17.33
N ASN A 70 -10.04 -25.84 -16.90
CA ASN A 70 -11.50 -25.89 -16.74
C ASN A 70 -12.28 -25.60 -18.03
N TYR A 71 -11.66 -24.89 -18.99
CA TYR A 71 -12.35 -24.43 -20.19
C TYR A 71 -11.86 -25.08 -21.49
N GLN A 72 -10.96 -26.07 -21.41
CA GLN A 72 -10.62 -26.88 -22.58
C GLN A 72 -11.75 -27.85 -22.96
N ASN A 73 -11.96 -28.09 -24.26
CA ASN A 73 -12.98 -29.03 -24.76
C ASN A 73 -12.44 -30.08 -25.75
N GLY A 74 -11.12 -30.28 -25.79
CA GLY A 74 -10.44 -31.23 -26.68
C GLY A 74 -10.00 -30.64 -28.03
N GLU A 75 -10.72 -29.65 -28.55
CA GLU A 75 -10.37 -28.93 -29.79
C GLU A 75 -9.69 -27.59 -29.51
N GLY A 76 -9.86 -27.04 -28.31
CA GLY A 76 -9.33 -25.75 -27.92
C GLY A 76 -9.81 -25.31 -26.54
N ILE A 77 -9.81 -24.00 -26.31
CA ILE A 77 -10.21 -23.34 -25.08
C ILE A 77 -11.45 -22.47 -25.33
N VAL A 78 -12.52 -22.72 -24.58
CA VAL A 78 -13.71 -21.86 -24.56
C VAL A 78 -13.42 -20.61 -23.73
N VAL A 79 -13.58 -19.42 -24.30
CA VAL A 79 -13.35 -18.16 -23.58
C VAL A 79 -14.52 -17.89 -22.62
N PRO A 80 -14.28 -17.72 -21.30
CA PRO A 80 -15.33 -17.39 -20.35
C PRO A 80 -16.07 -16.11 -20.73
N GLU A 81 -17.40 -16.10 -20.62
CA GLU A 81 -18.26 -15.00 -21.07
C GLU A 81 -17.82 -13.62 -20.53
N LYS A 82 -17.36 -13.58 -19.28
CA LYS A 82 -16.90 -12.34 -18.63
C LYS A 82 -15.58 -11.80 -19.18
N LEU A 83 -14.78 -12.65 -19.83
CA LEU A 83 -13.49 -12.26 -20.41
C LEU A 83 -13.60 -11.86 -21.88
N ARG A 84 -14.66 -12.27 -22.60
CA ARG A 84 -14.85 -11.99 -24.03
C ARG A 84 -14.75 -10.50 -24.40
N PRO A 85 -15.30 -9.54 -23.63
CA PRO A 85 -15.17 -8.11 -23.95
C PRO A 85 -13.70 -7.62 -24.00
N TYR A 86 -12.81 -8.30 -23.30
CA TYR A 86 -11.37 -8.01 -23.26
C TYR A 86 -10.58 -8.77 -24.33
N MET A 87 -11.24 -9.66 -25.09
CA MET A 87 -10.64 -10.53 -26.11
C MET A 87 -11.30 -10.33 -27.48
N ASN A 88 -11.65 -9.10 -27.84
CA ASN A 88 -12.34 -8.76 -29.10
C ASN A 88 -13.66 -9.56 -29.31
N ASN A 89 -14.37 -9.87 -28.23
CA ASN A 89 -15.57 -10.70 -28.22
C ASN A 89 -15.37 -12.14 -28.77
N MET A 90 -14.13 -12.64 -28.78
CA MET A 90 -13.83 -14.03 -29.10
C MET A 90 -14.43 -14.97 -28.06
N ASP A 91 -15.03 -16.07 -28.52
CA ASP A 91 -15.65 -17.11 -27.70
C ASP A 91 -14.85 -18.41 -27.64
N PHE A 92 -13.92 -18.63 -28.57
CA PHE A 92 -13.13 -19.86 -28.67
C PHE A 92 -11.71 -19.63 -29.20
N ILE A 93 -10.74 -20.36 -28.64
CA ILE A 93 -9.34 -20.38 -29.06
C ILE A 93 -8.98 -21.81 -29.48
N PRO A 94 -8.75 -22.09 -30.78
CA PRO A 94 -8.44 -23.45 -31.23
C PRO A 94 -7.01 -23.87 -30.87
N PHE A 95 -6.80 -25.17 -30.68
CA PHE A 95 -5.46 -25.73 -30.65
C PHE A 95 -4.88 -25.79 -32.07
N MET A 96 -3.57 -25.59 -32.17
CA MET A 96 -2.84 -25.75 -33.43
C MET A 96 -2.51 -27.24 -33.63
N GLU A 97 -2.64 -27.71 -34.86
CA GLU A 97 -2.15 -29.03 -35.29
C GLU A 97 -0.63 -29.07 -35.44
#